data_AF-A0A1H9WS53-F1
#
_entry.id   AF-A0A1H9WS53-F1
#
_cell.length_a   1.000
_cell.length_b   1.000
_cell.length_c   1.000
_cell.angle_alpha   90.00
_cell.angle_beta   90.00
_cell.angle_gamma   90.00
#
_symmetry.space_group_name_H-M   'P 1'
#
loop_
_entity.id
_entity.type
_entity.pdbx_description
1 polymer ?
#
loop_
_entity_poly.entity_id
_entity_poly.type
_entity_poly.pdbx_seq_one_letter_code
_entity_poly.pdbx_strand_id
1 'polypeptide(L)'
;MLTLMAAGLPNRKIAESLELSEKTVKNYVHGVLMKLNVTTRTEAASKALSELLVDPAECRRVRLMGTTETSCQPDAGAGIRPSGFAAQAP
;
A
#
# COMPACT_ATOMS: atom_id res chain seq x y z
N MET A 1 8.33 -7.24 0.14
CA MET A 1 7.23 -6.37 -0.36
C MET A 1 6.49 -5.64 0.75
N LEU A 2 5.89 -6.33 1.74
CA LEU A 2 5.16 -5.70 2.85
C LEU A 2 5.99 -4.64 3.60
N THR A 3 7.28 -4.89 3.83
CA THR A 3 8.23 -3.92 4.40
C THR A 3 8.34 -2.62 3.60
N LEU A 4 8.37 -2.70 2.26
CA LEU A 4 8.44 -1.53 1.39
C LEU A 4 7.13 -0.74 1.42
N MET A 5 6.00 -1.45 1.49
CA MET A 5 4.67 -0.83 1.66
C MET A 5 4.54 -0.14 3.02
N ALA A 6 4.98 -0.78 4.10
CA ALA A 6 4.97 -0.23 5.46
C ALA A 6 5.96 0.94 5.62
N ALA A 7 7.08 0.90 4.90
CA ALA A 7 8.00 2.03 4.74
C ALA A 7 7.37 3.19 3.95
N GLY A 8 6.24 2.98 3.26
CA GLY A 8 5.50 4.02 2.55
C GLY A 8 5.95 4.22 1.10
N LEU A 9 6.68 3.27 0.51
CA LEU A 9 7.14 3.40 -0.88
C LEU A 9 5.97 3.25 -1.86
N PRO A 10 5.98 4.00 -2.97
CA PRO A 10 4.98 3.85 -4.03
C PRO A 10 5.20 2.54 -4.80
N ASN A 11 4.13 2.02 -5.41
CA ASN A 11 4.16 0.78 -6.18
C ASN A 11 5.23 0.77 -7.28
N ARG A 12 5.55 1.93 -7.86
CA ARG A 12 6.61 2.09 -8.87
C ARG A 12 8.00 1.79 -8.30
N LYS A 13 8.38 2.39 -7.17
CA LYS A 13 9.65 2.10 -6.49
C LYS A 13 9.72 0.67 -5.97
N ILE A 14 8.58 0.12 -5.52
CA ILE A 14 8.48 -1.30 -5.13
C ILE A 14 8.73 -2.21 -6.34
N ALA A 15 8.18 -1.85 -7.50
CA ALA A 15 8.38 -2.56 -8.75
C ALA A 15 9.85 -2.53 -9.19
N GLU A 16 10.49 -1.37 -9.11
CA GLU A 16 11.93 -1.20 -9.38
C GLU A 16 12.79 -2.01 -8.39
N SER A 17 12.46 -1.98 -7.10
CA SER A 17 13.22 -2.70 -6.05
C SER A 17 13.09 -4.23 -6.14
N LEU A 18 12.03 -4.72 -6.77
CA LEU A 18 11.74 -6.15 -6.92
C LEU A 18 11.91 -6.65 -8.36
N GLU A 19 12.33 -5.78 -9.28
CA GLU A 19 12.44 -6.07 -10.72
C GLU A 19 11.13 -6.62 -11.33
N LEU A 20 9.99 -6.09 -10.87
CA LEU A 20 8.65 -6.48 -11.30
C LEU A 20 7.98 -5.36 -12.11
N SER A 21 6.91 -5.69 -12.83
CA SER A 21 6.02 -4.67 -13.41
C SER A 21 5.08 -4.10 -12.35
N GLU A 22 4.74 -2.81 -12.45
CA GLU A 22 3.79 -2.15 -11.54
C GLU A 22 2.44 -2.89 -11.45
N LYS A 23 1.98 -3.48 -12.56
CA LYS A 23 0.75 -4.29 -12.59
C LYS A 23 0.87 -5.52 -11.70
N THR A 24 2.00 -6.20 -11.74
CA THR A 24 2.29 -7.37 -10.91
C THR A 24 2.37 -6.96 -9.44
N VAL A 25 3.02 -5.83 -9.15
CA VAL A 25 3.04 -5.26 -7.80
C VAL A 25 1.62 -4.98 -7.30
N LYS A 26 0.75 -4.34 -8.10
CA LYS A 26 -0.67 -4.12 -7.70
C LYS A 26 -1.39 -5.44 -7.38
N ASN A 27 -1.14 -6.50 -8.15
CA ASN A 27 -1.71 -7.82 -7.88
C ASN A 27 -1.19 -8.42 -6.56
N TYR A 28 0.12 -8.31 -6.29
CA TYR A 28 0.68 -8.75 -5.01
C TYR A 28 0.16 -7.90 -3.84
N VAL A 29 0.03 -6.58 -3.99
CA VAL A 29 -0.58 -5.68 -2.99
C VAL A 29 -1.98 -6.18 -2.64
N HIS A 30 -2.81 -6.45 -3.65
CA HIS A 30 -4.15 -6.99 -3.47
C HIS A 30 -4.13 -8.32 -2.70
N GLY A 31 -3.28 -9.27 -3.09
CA GLY A 31 -3.13 -10.53 -2.37
C GLY A 31 -2.68 -10.37 -0.92
N VAL A 32 -1.77 -9.42 -0.65
CA VAL A 32 -1.30 -9.10 0.71
C VAL A 32 -2.43 -8.49 1.54
N LEU A 33 -3.19 -7.54 1.00
CA LEU A 33 -4.36 -6.93 1.64
C LEU A 33 -5.39 -7.99 2.04
N MET A 34 -5.70 -8.92 1.12
CA MET A 34 -6.63 -10.02 1.39
C MET A 34 -6.13 -10.94 2.50
N LYS A 35 -4.84 -11.32 2.49
CA LYS A 35 -4.24 -12.18 3.52
C LYS A 35 -4.23 -11.50 4.90
N LEU A 36 -4.04 -10.19 4.93
CA LEU A 36 -4.07 -9.39 6.15
C LEU A 36 -5.49 -8.99 6.58
N ASN A 37 -6.54 -9.32 5.80
CA ASN A 37 -7.92 -8.90 6.04
C ASN A 37 -8.05 -7.37 6.24
N VAL A 38 -7.43 -6.60 5.35
CA VAL A 38 -7.46 -5.13 5.35
C VAL A 38 -7.80 -4.60 3.96
N THR A 39 -8.31 -3.38 3.88
CA THR A 39 -8.79 -2.80 2.60
C THR A 39 -7.84 -1.77 2.03
N THR A 40 -7.04 -1.12 2.88
CA THR A 40 -6.15 -0.04 2.47
C THR A 40 -4.68 -0.36 2.76
N ARG A 41 -3.78 0.22 1.95
CA ARG A 41 -2.32 0.09 2.16
C ARG A 41 -1.87 0.65 3.51
N THR A 42 -2.56 1.67 4.00
CA THR A 42 -2.33 2.30 5.31
C THR A 42 -2.73 1.38 6.44
N GLU A 43 -3.90 0.72 6.36
CA GLU A 43 -4.28 -0.33 7.31
C GLU A 43 -3.29 -1.49 7.28
N ALA A 44 -2.85 -1.92 6.10
CA ALA A 44 -1.84 -2.98 5.96
C ALA A 44 -0.51 -2.59 6.63
N ALA A 45 -0.06 -1.34 6.46
CA ALA A 45 1.15 -0.83 7.09
C ALA A 45 1.02 -0.78 8.62
N SER A 46 -0.09 -0.24 9.14
CA SER A 46 -0.36 -0.19 10.58
C SER A 46 -0.44 -1.59 11.17
N LYS A 47 -1.17 -2.50 10.53
CA LYS A 47 -1.31 -3.89 10.99
C LYS A 47 0.02 -4.63 10.96
N ALA A 48 0.84 -4.42 9.92
CA ALA A 48 2.18 -5.00 9.84
C ALA A 48 3.10 -4.56 10.99
N LEU A 49 2.96 -3.32 11.47
CA LEU A 49 3.69 -2.81 12.62
C LEU A 49 3.13 -3.33 13.95
N SER A 50 1.79 -3.35 14.08
CA SER A 50 1.11 -3.84 15.29
C SER A 50 1.34 -5.32 15.55
N GLU A 51 1.34 -6.14 14.50
CA GLU A 51 1.53 -7.59 14.57
C GLU A 51 3.02 -7.99 14.51
N LEU A 52 3.94 -7.02 14.51
CA LEU A 52 5.40 -7.24 14.40
C LEU A 52 5.79 -8.09 13.17
N LEU A 53 4.99 -8.03 12.10
CA LEU A 53 5.25 -8.71 10.82
C LEU A 53 6.41 -8.06 10.05
N VAL A 54 6.78 -6.84 10.44
CA VAL A 54 7.85 -6.07 9.82
C VAL A 54 8.65 -5.35 10.90
N ASP A 55 9.96 -5.43 10.81
CA ASP A 55 10.86 -4.69 11.68
C ASP A 55 10.75 -3.16 11.45
N PRO A 56 10.41 -2.37 12.47
CA PRO A 56 10.32 -0.92 12.34
C PRO A 56 11.68 -0.28 12.00
N ALA A 57 12.78 -0.94 12.41
CA ALA A 57 14.13 -0.54 12.03
C ALA A 57 14.36 -0.68 10.51
N GLU A 58 13.85 -1.76 9.91
CA GLU A 58 13.93 -2.00 8.46
C GLU A 58 13.10 -0.96 7.70
N CYS A 59 11.86 -0.69 8.14
CA CYS A 59 11.02 0.37 7.57
C CYS A 59 11.70 1.74 7.61
N ARG A 60 12.34 2.08 8.74
CA ARG A 60 13.09 3.32 8.90
C ARG A 60 14.29 3.36 7.97
N ARG A 61 15.04 2.25 7.87
CA ARG A 61 16.20 2.15 6.99
C ARG A 61 15.79 2.39 5.55
N VAL A 62 14.76 1.70 5.05
CA VAL A 62 14.28 1.81 3.66
C VAL A 62 13.85 3.25 3.33
N ARG A 63 13.16 3.94 4.25
CA ARG A 63 12.82 5.36 4.09
C ARG A 63 14.05 6.25 3.90
N LEU A 64 15.15 5.96 4.58
CA LEU A 64 16.39 6.72 4.49
C LEU A 64 17.17 6.44 3.20
N MET A 65 17.06 5.25 2.62
CA MET A 65 17.74 4.90 1.36
C MET A 65 16.98 5.38 0.11
N GLY A 66 15.67 5.60 0.21
CA GLY A 66 14.81 5.99 -0.92
C GLY A 66 14.98 7.43 -1.41
N THR A 67 15.98 8.17 -0.93
CA THR A 67 16.23 9.59 -1.25
C THR A 67 16.91 9.77 -2.61
N THR A 68 16.29 9.30 -3.67
CA THR A 68 16.42 9.91 -4.98
C THR A 68 15.01 10.11 -5.50
N GLU A 69 14.48 11.29 -5.18
CA GLU A 69 13.48 12.02 -5.97
C GLU A 69 12.17 11.25 -6.22
N THR A 70 11.12 11.58 -5.48
CA THR A 70 9.74 11.81 -6.00
C THR A 70 8.77 11.88 -4.82
N SER A 71 8.29 13.11 -4.59
CA SER A 71 6.93 13.45 -4.17
C SER A 71 6.45 12.88 -2.82
N CYS A 72 6.36 13.79 -1.85
CA CYS A 72 5.19 13.86 -0.98
C CYS A 72 3.92 13.87 -1.87
N GLN A 73 3.43 12.71 -2.28
CA GLN A 73 2.03 12.55 -2.60
C GLN A 73 1.34 12.16 -1.30
N PRO A 74 0.67 13.10 -0.61
CA PRO A 74 -0.42 12.68 0.25
C PRO A 74 -1.42 11.98 -0.69
N ASP A 75 -1.66 10.68 -0.47
CA ASP A 75 -2.84 10.02 -1.03
C ASP A 75 -4.08 10.69 -0.41
N ALA A 76 -4.41 11.88 -0.91
CA ALA A 76 -5.71 12.49 -0.78
C ALA A 76 -6.65 11.71 -1.72
N GLY A 77 -7.54 10.90 -1.13
CA GLY A 77 -8.76 10.48 -1.82
C GLY A 77 -9.10 9.01 -1.73
N ALA A 78 -10.00 8.67 -0.81
CA ALA A 78 -11.25 8.01 -1.17
C ALA A 78 -12.29 8.32 -0.10
N GLY A 79 -12.94 9.48 -0.23
CA GLY A 79 -14.25 9.67 0.37
C GLY A 79 -15.18 8.59 -0.18
N ILE A 80 -15.86 7.91 0.73
CA ILE A 80 -16.93 6.98 0.41
C ILE A 80 -18.04 7.85 -0.20
N ARG A 81 -18.14 7.88 -1.53
CA ARG A 81 -19.33 8.41 -2.20
C ARG A 81 -20.43 7.35 -1.97
N PRO A 82 -21.57 7.66 -1.34
CA PRO A 82 -22.68 6.72 -1.29
C PRO A 82 -23.21 6.59 -2.72
N SER A 83 -22.90 5.48 -3.39
CA SER A 83 -23.59 5.10 -4.61
C SER A 83 -24.97 4.60 -4.21
N GLY A 84 -25.93 5.53 -4.20
CA GLY A 84 -27.33 5.19 -4.31
C GLY A 84 -27.51 4.35 -5.57
N PHE A 85 -27.95 3.10 -5.38
CA PHE A 85 -28.46 2.30 -6.47
C PHE A 85 -29.95 2.62 -6.58
N ALA A 86 -30.31 3.22 -7.72
CA ALA A 86 -31.65 3.59 -8.09
C ALA A 86 -32.57 2.35 -8.06
N ALA A 87 -33.74 2.55 -7.46
CA ALA A 87 -34.90 1.73 -7.72
C ALA A 87 -35.28 1.84 -9.20
N GLN A 88 -35.57 0.70 -9.83
CA GLN A 88 -36.45 0.68 -11.00
C GLN A 88 -37.36 -0.55 -10.88
N ALA A 89 -38.66 -0.24 -10.85
CA ALA A 89 -39.79 -1.16 -10.95
C ALA A 89 -39.88 -1.80 -12.34
N PRO A 90 -40.73 -2.81 -12.50
CA PRO A 90 -41.99 -2.57 -13.22
C PRO A 90 -43.23 -2.66 -12.33
#